data_AF-A0A956X410-F1
#
_entry.id   AF-A0A956X410-F1
#
_cell.length_a   1.000
_cell.length_b   1.000
_cell.length_c   1.000
_cell.angle_alpha   90.00
_cell.angle_beta   90.00
_cell.angle_gamma   90.00
#
_symmetry.space_group_name_H-M   'P 1'
#
loop_
_entity.id
_entity.type
_entity.pdbx_description
1 polymer ?
#
loop_
_entity_poly.entity_id
_entity_poly.type
_entity_poly.pdbx_seq_one_letter_code
_entity_poly.pdbx_strand_id
1 'polypeptide(L)'
;MKRRILSLIRKEFIQIVRDPRTLALTLVYPLFMLFVLGFAFTDNVSSISVAVLDQDQSSQSRALLTAYRVSDYFKLDHFVANEDEITQLIESNQVPVAIIIPPDYGKELVAGRVAQVGFIIDGSNPTTASTALSAATTIGQLHATRIVAERTMRSRASQLPIDVRTQIWFNPDMITPHFMIPALIGMILQFLLTFLTAISIVRERERGTMEQLI
;
A
#
# COMPACT_ATOMS: atom_id res chain seq x y z
N MET A 1 17.07 24.06 -45.37
CA MET A 1 16.81 23.02 -44.34
C MET A 1 15.65 23.36 -43.40
N LYS A 2 15.68 24.49 -42.67
CA LYS A 2 14.63 24.86 -41.68
C LYS A 2 13.20 24.88 -42.23
N ARG A 3 12.98 25.40 -43.45
CA ARG A 3 11.65 25.41 -44.11
C ARG A 3 11.10 24.01 -44.44
N ARG A 4 11.95 23.05 -44.80
CA ARG A 4 11.53 21.66 -45.08
C ARG A 4 11.09 20.95 -43.80
N ILE A 5 11.86 21.08 -42.72
CA ILE A 5 11.53 20.51 -41.41
C ILE A 5 10.19 21.07 -40.91
N LEU A 6 9.99 22.40 -40.97
CA LEU A 6 8.73 23.03 -40.53
C LEU A 6 7.52 22.57 -41.36
N SER A 7 7.70 22.40 -42.67
CA SER A 7 6.66 21.90 -43.56
C SER A 7 6.29 20.44 -43.27
N LEU A 8 7.27 19.62 -42.89
CA LEU A 8 7.08 18.22 -42.53
C LEU A 8 6.33 18.10 -41.20
N ILE A 9 6.76 18.86 -40.18
CA ILE A 9 6.07 18.95 -38.89
C ILE A 9 4.60 19.38 -39.07
N ARG A 10 4.36 20.43 -39.86
CA ARG A 10 3.00 20.90 -40.14
C ARG A 10 2.14 19.83 -40.80
N LYS A 11 2.70 19.08 -41.74
CA LYS A 11 1.99 17.97 -42.40
C LYS A 11 1.61 16.89 -41.40
N GLU A 12 2.55 16.39 -40.61
CA GLU A 12 2.32 15.34 -39.62
C GLU A 12 1.29 15.78 -38.58
N PHE A 13 1.36 17.02 -38.09
CA PHE A 13 0.41 17.54 -37.11
C PHE A 13 -1.03 17.57 -37.67
N ILE A 14 -1.20 18.03 -38.92
CA ILE A 14 -2.50 18.01 -39.59
C ILE A 14 -2.98 16.57 -39.78
N GLN A 15 -2.08 15.64 -40.09
CA GLN A 15 -2.40 14.24 -40.30
C GLN A 15 -2.86 13.55 -39.00
N ILE A 16 -2.21 13.83 -37.87
CA ILE A 16 -2.61 13.35 -36.53
C ILE A 16 -3.99 13.89 -36.15
N VAL A 17 -4.25 15.19 -36.34
CA VAL A 17 -5.54 15.81 -35.99
C VAL A 17 -6.69 15.28 -36.86
N ARG A 18 -6.40 14.90 -38.11
CA ARG A 18 -7.41 14.45 -39.08
C ARG A 18 -7.68 12.96 -39.02
N ASP A 19 -6.78 12.16 -38.46
CA ASP A 19 -7.00 10.74 -38.21
C ASP A 19 -7.54 10.52 -36.78
N PRO A 20 -8.85 10.22 -36.61
CA PRO A 20 -9.46 10.09 -35.30
C PRO A 20 -8.87 8.95 -34.47
N ARG A 21 -8.32 7.89 -35.10
CA ARG A 21 -7.69 6.78 -34.37
C ARG A 21 -6.35 7.21 -33.78
N THR A 22 -5.52 7.84 -34.60
CA THR A 22 -4.22 8.37 -34.16
C THR A 22 -4.41 9.47 -33.11
N LEU A 23 -5.38 10.38 -33.29
CA LEU A 23 -5.73 11.39 -32.30
C LEU A 23 -6.19 10.78 -30.98
N ALA A 24 -7.06 9.75 -31.01
CA ALA A 24 -7.52 9.05 -29.82
C ALA A 24 -6.36 8.36 -29.08
N LEU A 25 -5.50 7.63 -29.80
CA LEU A 25 -4.33 6.98 -29.19
C LEU A 25 -3.33 8.00 -28.63
N THR A 26 -3.18 9.17 -29.24
CA THR A 26 -2.23 10.18 -28.78
C THR A 26 -2.74 10.97 -27.57
N LEU A 27 -4.05 11.20 -27.47
CA LEU A 27 -4.63 12.14 -26.51
C LEU A 27 -5.53 11.44 -25.47
N VAL A 28 -6.38 10.51 -25.89
CA VAL A 28 -7.29 9.79 -25.01
C VAL A 28 -6.56 8.71 -24.22
N TYR A 29 -5.64 7.95 -24.84
CA TYR A 29 -4.94 6.87 -24.13
C TYR A 29 -4.09 7.37 -22.96
N PRO A 30 -3.23 8.41 -23.09
CA PRO A 30 -2.49 8.93 -21.93
C PRO A 30 -3.39 9.52 -20.86
N LEU A 31 -4.48 10.20 -21.26
CA LEU A 31 -5.43 10.77 -20.31
C LEU A 31 -6.18 9.67 -19.54
N PHE A 32 -6.64 8.63 -20.25
CA PHE A 32 -7.22 7.44 -19.66
C PHE A 32 -6.24 6.74 -18.71
N MET A 33 -4.99 6.58 -19.13
CA MET A 33 -3.96 5.99 -18.29
C MET A 33 -3.68 6.84 -17.06
N LEU A 34 -3.71 8.17 -17.16
CA LEU A 34 -3.62 9.09 -16.01
C LEU A 34 -4.82 8.94 -15.08
N PHE A 35 -6.04 8.78 -15.60
CA PHE A 35 -7.22 8.50 -14.79
C PHE A 35 -7.08 7.16 -14.06
N VAL A 36 -6.73 6.08 -14.77
CA VAL A 36 -6.53 4.75 -14.17
C VAL A 36 -5.44 4.80 -13.11
N LEU A 37 -4.31 5.45 -13.39
CA LEU A 37 -3.22 5.63 -12.44
C LEU A 37 -3.68 6.48 -11.24
N GLY A 38 -4.40 7.58 -11.48
CA GLY A 38 -4.98 8.41 -10.45
C GLY A 38 -5.88 7.61 -9.51
N PHE A 39 -6.80 6.81 -10.04
CA PHE A 39 -7.65 5.93 -9.23
C PHE A 39 -6.86 4.83 -8.51
N ALA A 40 -5.90 4.19 -9.18
CA ALA A 40 -5.07 3.14 -8.57
C ALA A 40 -4.16 3.65 -7.45
N PHE A 41 -3.70 4.91 -7.51
CA PHE A 41 -2.91 5.55 -6.45
C PHE A 41 -3.77 6.26 -5.40
N THR A 42 -5.10 6.35 -5.60
CA THR A 42 -6.05 6.90 -4.62
C THR A 42 -6.53 5.84 -3.63
N ASP A 43 -6.12 4.57 -3.76
CA ASP A 43 -6.15 3.62 -2.63
C ASP A 43 -5.21 4.16 -1.55
N ASN A 44 -5.73 5.11 -0.79
CA ASN A 44 -5.13 5.63 0.40
C ASN A 44 -4.77 4.43 1.26
N VAL A 45 -3.62 4.47 1.94
CA VAL A 45 -3.25 3.49 2.96
C VAL A 45 -4.20 3.54 4.19
N SER A 46 -5.35 4.21 4.07
CA SER A 46 -6.51 4.13 4.95
C SER A 46 -7.38 2.94 4.53
N SER A 47 -7.67 2.03 5.46
CA SER A 47 -8.38 0.74 5.29
C SER A 47 -7.47 -0.46 5.05
N ILE A 48 -6.32 -0.50 5.70
CA ILE A 48 -5.48 -1.70 5.79
C ILE A 48 -6.33 -2.81 6.43
N SER A 49 -6.55 -3.93 5.74
CA SER A 49 -7.22 -5.10 6.30
C SER A 49 -6.41 -5.69 7.46
N VAL A 50 -7.07 -5.93 8.59
CA VAL A 50 -6.42 -6.39 9.82
C VAL A 50 -7.06 -7.69 10.31
N ALA A 51 -6.21 -8.66 10.65
CA ALA A 51 -6.59 -9.80 11.48
C ALA A 51 -6.44 -9.48 12.96
N VAL A 52 -7.42 -9.86 13.77
CA VAL A 52 -7.46 -9.59 15.21
C VAL A 52 -7.51 -10.89 15.97
N LEU A 53 -6.51 -11.11 16.82
CA LEU A 53 -6.49 -12.15 17.84
C LEU A 53 -6.69 -11.49 19.21
N ASP A 54 -7.93 -11.46 19.67
CA ASP A 54 -8.29 -10.96 21.01
C ASP A 54 -8.41 -12.13 22.00
N GLN A 55 -7.35 -12.36 22.79
CA GLN A 55 -7.32 -13.41 23.81
C GLN A 55 -7.89 -12.93 25.16
N ASP A 56 -8.01 -11.62 25.38
CA ASP A 56 -8.51 -11.02 26.64
C ASP A 56 -10.04 -10.90 26.64
N GLN A 57 -10.62 -10.55 25.49
CA GLN A 57 -12.08 -10.38 25.29
C GLN A 57 -12.75 -9.48 26.34
N SER A 58 -11.99 -8.56 26.93
CA SER A 58 -12.45 -7.66 27.99
C SER A 58 -13.14 -6.41 27.41
N SER A 59 -13.68 -5.56 28.29
CA SER A 59 -14.14 -4.23 27.84
C SER A 59 -12.98 -3.35 27.37
N GLN A 60 -11.79 -3.55 27.93
CA GLN A 60 -10.58 -2.78 27.65
C GLN A 60 -10.00 -3.16 26.29
N SER A 61 -9.93 -4.46 25.96
CA SER A 61 -9.49 -4.92 24.62
C SER A 61 -10.41 -4.38 23.52
N ARG A 62 -11.74 -4.44 23.74
CA ARG A 62 -12.74 -3.89 22.80
C ARG A 62 -12.63 -2.37 22.65
N ALA A 63 -12.32 -1.64 23.71
CA ALA A 63 -12.11 -0.20 23.64
C ALA A 63 -10.87 0.16 22.81
N LEU A 64 -9.79 -0.60 22.94
CA LEU A 64 -8.59 -0.47 22.10
C LEU A 64 -8.90 -0.75 20.63
N LEU A 65 -9.57 -1.88 20.34
CA LEU A 65 -9.96 -2.23 18.97
C LEU A 65 -10.87 -1.16 18.34
N THR A 66 -11.78 -0.58 19.14
CA THR A 66 -12.62 0.53 18.69
C THR A 66 -11.80 1.77 18.34
N ALA A 67 -10.75 2.07 19.11
CA ALA A 67 -9.85 3.19 18.82
C ALA A 67 -9.12 2.99 17.47
N TYR A 68 -8.68 1.77 17.17
CA TYR A 68 -8.10 1.45 15.86
C TYR A 68 -9.14 1.50 14.73
N ARG A 69 -10.37 1.03 14.97
CA ARG A 69 -11.46 1.06 13.98
C ARG A 69 -11.86 2.47 13.54
N VAL A 70 -11.95 3.41 14.49
CA VAL A 70 -12.43 4.79 14.26
C VAL A 70 -11.40 5.64 13.53
N SER A 71 -10.14 5.20 13.47
CA SER A 71 -9.05 5.95 12.85
C SER A 71 -9.04 5.92 11.32
N ASP A 72 -9.91 5.12 10.69
CA ASP A 72 -9.97 4.82 9.24
C ASP A 72 -8.67 4.23 8.63
N TYR A 73 -7.59 4.07 9.40
CA TYR A 73 -6.36 3.41 8.95
C TYR A 73 -6.52 1.89 8.87
N PHE A 74 -7.28 1.31 9.81
CA PHE A 74 -7.40 -0.14 9.96
C PHE A 74 -8.83 -0.60 9.78
N LYS A 75 -8.99 -1.64 8.95
CA LYS A 75 -10.25 -2.32 8.69
C LYS A 75 -10.22 -3.69 9.36
N LEU A 76 -10.85 -3.77 10.54
CA LEU A 76 -10.87 -4.96 11.40
C LEU A 76 -11.93 -5.95 10.88
N ASP A 77 -11.58 -6.66 9.80
CA ASP A 77 -12.51 -7.56 9.08
C ASP A 77 -12.37 -9.02 9.47
N HIS A 78 -11.21 -9.43 10.00
CA HIS A 78 -10.89 -10.82 10.30
C HIS A 78 -10.66 -10.99 11.80
N PHE A 79 -11.50 -11.78 12.46
CA PHE A 79 -11.29 -12.20 13.85
C PHE A 79 -10.84 -13.65 13.84
N VAL A 80 -9.66 -13.91 14.38
CA VAL A 80 -9.01 -15.22 14.38
C VAL A 80 -9.00 -15.83 15.78
N ALA A 81 -8.97 -17.16 15.86
CA ALA A 81 -8.93 -17.87 17.14
C ALA A 81 -7.51 -18.23 17.60
N ASN A 82 -6.54 -18.29 16.67
CA ASN A 82 -5.17 -18.72 16.93
C ASN A 82 -4.17 -17.96 16.06
N GLU A 83 -2.88 -18.08 16.40
CA GLU A 83 -1.79 -17.43 15.65
C GLU A 83 -1.50 -18.11 14.29
N ASP A 84 -1.87 -19.37 14.11
CA ASP A 84 -1.71 -20.09 12.84
C ASP A 84 -2.61 -19.49 11.74
N GLU A 85 -3.84 -19.12 12.10
CA GLU A 85 -4.77 -18.41 11.22
C GLU A 85 -4.23 -17.03 10.81
N ILE A 86 -3.56 -16.32 11.72
CA ILE A 86 -2.85 -15.07 11.38
C ILE A 86 -1.82 -15.34 10.29
N THR A 87 -0.98 -16.36 10.51
CA THR A 87 0.09 -16.72 9.58
C THR A 87 -0.47 -17.05 8.20
N GLN A 88 -1.53 -17.86 8.14
CA GLN A 88 -2.21 -18.20 6.88
C GLN A 88 -2.82 -16.98 6.17
N LEU A 89 -3.45 -16.07 6.91
CA LEU A 89 -4.05 -14.87 6.31
C LEU A 89 -2.98 -13.90 5.76
N ILE A 90 -1.84 -13.78 6.45
CA ILE A 90 -0.72 -12.97 5.98
C ILE A 90 -0.04 -13.62 4.76
N GLU A 91 0.27 -14.92 4.82
CA GLU A 91 0.92 -15.64 3.72
C GLU A 91 0.04 -15.70 2.45
N SER A 92 -1.27 -15.78 2.61
CA SER A 92 -2.23 -15.72 1.49
C SER A 92 -2.52 -14.30 0.98
N ASN A 93 -1.81 -13.29 1.52
CA ASN A 93 -1.95 -11.87 1.16
C ASN A 93 -3.38 -11.34 1.33
N GLN A 94 -4.16 -11.92 2.26
CA GLN A 94 -5.51 -11.46 2.59
C GLN A 94 -5.48 -10.29 3.56
N VAL A 95 -4.55 -10.31 4.52
CA VAL A 95 -4.35 -9.23 5.49
C VAL A 95 -2.86 -8.88 5.58
N PRO A 96 -2.46 -7.62 5.38
CA PRO A 96 -1.07 -7.19 5.55
C PRO A 96 -0.70 -6.94 7.03
N VAL A 97 -1.67 -6.90 7.95
CA VAL A 97 -1.43 -6.57 9.37
C VAL A 97 -2.27 -7.48 10.27
N ALA A 98 -1.70 -7.86 11.41
CA ALA A 98 -2.43 -8.52 12.49
C ALA A 98 -2.18 -7.87 13.85
N ILE A 99 -3.19 -7.89 14.71
CA ILE A 99 -3.17 -7.37 16.08
C ILE A 99 -3.34 -8.54 17.03
N ILE A 100 -2.45 -8.66 18.00
CA ILE A 100 -2.48 -9.68 19.05
C ILE A 100 -2.67 -8.97 20.39
N ILE A 101 -3.79 -9.25 21.05
CA ILE A 101 -4.08 -8.78 22.40
C ILE A 101 -3.94 -9.97 23.36
N PRO A 102 -2.95 -9.95 24.28
CA PRO A 102 -2.70 -11.05 25.22
C PRO A 102 -3.82 -11.17 26.26
N PRO A 103 -4.04 -12.35 26.87
CA PRO A 103 -5.21 -12.67 27.70
C PRO A 103 -5.31 -11.90 29.02
N ASP A 104 -4.25 -11.21 29.42
CA ASP A 104 -4.20 -10.42 30.66
C ASP A 104 -4.22 -8.92 30.40
N TYR A 105 -4.41 -8.46 29.15
CA TYR A 105 -4.38 -7.05 28.77
C TYR A 105 -5.27 -6.17 29.66
N GLY A 106 -6.56 -6.52 29.82
CA GLY A 106 -7.49 -5.77 30.64
C GLY A 106 -7.13 -5.80 32.13
N LYS A 107 -6.63 -6.93 32.63
CA LYS A 107 -6.20 -7.08 34.03
C LYS A 107 -4.96 -6.25 34.33
N GLU A 108 -3.95 -6.27 33.47
CA GLU A 108 -2.75 -5.46 33.60
C GLU A 108 -3.08 -3.98 33.57
N LEU A 109 -3.96 -3.59 32.64
CA LEU A 109 -4.41 -2.22 32.53
C LEU A 109 -5.07 -1.78 33.84
N VAL A 110 -6.06 -2.52 34.35
CA VAL A 110 -6.77 -2.19 35.61
C VAL A 110 -5.83 -2.19 36.82
N ALA A 111 -4.86 -3.11 36.86
CA ALA A 111 -3.85 -3.18 37.92
C ALA A 111 -2.84 -2.01 37.89
N GLY A 112 -2.93 -1.10 36.92
CA GLY A 112 -1.99 0.01 36.76
C GLY A 112 -0.63 -0.41 36.22
N ARG A 113 -0.53 -1.63 35.67
CA ARG A 113 0.65 -2.13 34.96
C ARG A 113 0.59 -1.73 33.49
N VAL A 114 1.73 -1.84 32.82
CA VAL A 114 1.84 -1.59 31.37
C VAL A 114 1.31 -2.81 30.64
N ALA A 115 0.20 -2.65 29.92
CA ALA A 115 -0.40 -3.71 29.13
C ALA A 115 0.23 -3.76 27.73
N GLN A 116 0.60 -4.95 27.26
CA GLN A 116 1.26 -5.12 25.96
C GLN A 116 0.26 -5.39 24.84
N VAL A 117 0.54 -4.87 23.65
CA VAL A 117 -0.22 -5.17 22.41
C VAL A 117 0.77 -5.47 21.30
N GLY A 118 0.60 -6.62 20.64
CA GLY A 118 1.43 -7.05 19.53
C GLY A 118 0.84 -6.63 18.18
N PHE A 119 1.69 -6.19 17.27
CA PHE A 119 1.37 -5.98 15.87
C PHE A 119 2.32 -6.79 15.02
N ILE A 120 1.77 -7.59 14.10
CA ILE A 120 2.53 -8.25 13.04
C ILE A 120 2.22 -7.50 11.75
N ILE A 121 3.24 -7.07 11.02
CA ILE A 121 3.12 -6.26 9.81
C ILE A 121 3.88 -6.95 8.68
N ASP A 122 3.23 -7.18 7.54
CA ASP A 122 3.88 -7.61 6.32
C ASP A 122 4.74 -6.49 5.74
N GLY A 123 6.06 -6.69 5.72
CA GLY A 123 7.05 -5.78 5.17
C GLY A 123 7.22 -5.85 3.65
N SER A 124 6.52 -6.77 2.96
CA SER A 124 6.65 -6.97 1.51
C SER A 124 6.44 -5.67 0.72
N ASN A 125 5.53 -4.81 1.18
CA ASN A 125 5.39 -3.43 0.70
C ASN A 125 5.85 -2.44 1.80
N PRO A 126 7.07 -1.87 1.71
CA PRO A 126 7.62 -0.96 2.71
C PRO A 126 6.77 0.29 2.97
N THR A 127 6.07 0.81 1.96
CA THR A 127 5.20 1.99 2.11
C THR A 127 3.98 1.67 2.97
N THR A 128 3.33 0.52 2.72
CA THR A 128 2.19 0.05 3.51
C THR A 128 2.63 -0.30 4.93
N ALA A 129 3.75 -1.02 5.06
CA ALA A 129 4.30 -1.43 6.35
C ALA A 129 4.68 -0.25 7.24
N SER A 130 5.36 0.76 6.67
CA SER A 130 5.72 1.99 7.40
C SER A 130 4.47 2.76 7.87
N THR A 131 3.45 2.86 7.02
CA THR A 131 2.20 3.53 7.39
C THR A 131 1.46 2.76 8.49
N ALA A 132 1.36 1.43 8.38
CA ALA A 132 0.79 0.57 9.41
C ALA A 132 1.51 0.73 10.74
N LEU A 133 2.84 0.72 10.73
CA LEU A 133 3.68 0.90 11.92
C LEU A 133 3.43 2.26 12.59
N SER A 134 3.44 3.34 11.81
CA SER A 134 3.18 4.70 12.32
C SER A 134 1.76 4.84 12.86
N ALA A 135 0.76 4.27 12.18
CA ALA A 135 -0.63 4.29 12.64
C ALA A 135 -0.81 3.47 13.93
N ALA A 136 -0.26 2.26 13.99
CA ALA A 136 -0.33 1.35 15.14
C ALA A 136 0.21 2.01 16.42
N THR A 137 1.39 2.61 16.31
CA THR A 137 2.08 3.30 17.40
C THR A 137 1.37 4.59 17.81
N THR A 138 0.97 5.43 16.86
CA THR A 138 0.30 6.71 17.13
C THR A 138 -1.05 6.50 17.81
N ILE A 139 -1.89 5.60 17.28
CA ILE A 139 -3.22 5.33 17.85
C ILE A 139 -3.09 4.68 19.22
N GLY A 140 -2.14 3.75 19.40
CA GLY A 140 -1.87 3.14 20.69
C GLY A 140 -1.44 4.17 21.75
N GLN A 141 -0.57 5.11 21.38
CA GLN A 141 -0.17 6.22 22.24
C GLN A 141 -1.33 7.17 22.57
N LEU A 142 -2.19 7.50 21.59
CA LEU A 142 -3.38 8.33 21.81
C LEU A 142 -4.38 7.63 22.76
N HIS A 143 -4.56 6.32 22.61
CA HIS A 143 -5.41 5.55 23.52
C HIS A 143 -4.81 5.50 24.94
N ALA A 144 -3.50 5.29 25.04
CA ALA A 144 -2.77 5.28 26.31
C ALA A 144 -2.88 6.63 27.05
N THR A 145 -2.73 7.75 26.33
CA THR A 145 -2.86 9.10 26.91
C THR A 145 -4.29 9.39 27.38
N ARG A 146 -5.32 8.93 26.65
CA ARG A 146 -6.73 9.01 27.10
C ARG A 146 -6.94 8.25 28.42
N ILE A 147 -6.41 7.02 28.53
CA ILE A 147 -6.51 6.23 29.77
C ILE A 147 -5.80 6.93 30.94
N VAL A 148 -4.64 7.53 30.70
CA VAL A 148 -3.95 8.33 31.73
C VAL A 148 -4.76 9.54 32.14
N ALA A 149 -5.35 10.29 31.19
CA ALA A 149 -6.19 11.45 31.49
C ALA A 149 -7.40 11.08 32.37
N GLU A 150 -8.07 9.96 32.07
CA GLU A 150 -9.17 9.42 32.88
C GLU A 150 -8.71 9.00 34.29
N ARG A 151 -7.48 8.47 34.42
CA ARG A 151 -6.88 8.05 35.70
C ARG A 151 -6.29 9.19 36.51
N THR A 152 -5.83 10.27 35.88
CA THR A 152 -5.14 11.38 36.56
C THR A 152 -6.08 12.17 37.47
N MET A 153 -7.41 12.04 37.31
CA MET A 153 -8.37 12.47 38.34
C MET A 153 -8.28 11.66 39.65
N ARG A 154 -7.53 10.55 39.69
CA ARG A 154 -7.43 9.61 40.82
C ARG A 154 -6.00 9.24 41.25
N SER A 155 -4.95 9.34 40.42
CA SER A 155 -3.55 9.15 40.85
C SER A 155 -2.51 9.64 39.82
N ARG A 156 -1.32 10.08 40.30
CA ARG A 156 -0.15 10.49 39.50
C ARG A 156 0.58 9.26 38.93
N ALA A 157 0.08 8.66 37.85
CA ALA A 157 0.84 7.69 37.08
C ALA A 157 1.58 8.39 35.94
N SER A 158 2.92 8.29 35.92
CA SER A 158 3.80 8.92 34.92
C SER A 158 4.21 8.00 33.77
N GLN A 159 3.81 6.72 33.80
CA GLN A 159 4.15 5.73 32.77
C GLN A 159 2.97 5.53 31.82
N LEU A 160 3.27 5.40 30.51
CA LEU A 160 2.26 5.07 29.51
C LEU A 160 1.70 3.67 29.82
N PRO A 161 0.37 3.52 29.93
CA PRO A 161 -0.25 2.27 30.36
C PRO A 161 -0.27 1.18 29.28
N ILE A 162 0.22 1.47 28.06
CA ILE A 162 0.21 0.55 26.93
C ILE A 162 1.60 0.54 26.27
N ASP A 163 2.14 -0.65 26.03
CA ASP A 163 3.34 -0.91 25.23
C ASP A 163 2.95 -1.56 23.90
N VAL A 164 3.14 -0.83 22.80
CA VAL A 164 2.83 -1.32 21.45
C VAL A 164 4.09 -1.93 20.86
N ARG A 165 4.10 -3.25 20.69
CA ARG A 165 5.22 -4.00 20.11
C ARG A 165 4.90 -4.37 18.67
N THR A 166 5.73 -3.93 17.75
CA THR A 166 5.55 -4.18 16.32
C THR A 166 6.65 -5.10 15.80
N GLN A 167 6.27 -6.15 15.07
CA GLN A 167 7.15 -7.07 14.40
C GLN A 167 6.88 -7.04 12.90
N ILE A 168 7.92 -6.84 12.10
CA ILE A 168 7.82 -6.79 10.64
C ILE A 168 8.26 -8.14 10.07
N TRP A 169 7.41 -8.76 9.26
CA TRP A 169 7.69 -10.01 8.55
C TRP A 169 8.13 -9.73 7.10
N PHE A 170 8.79 -10.70 6.46
CA PHE A 170 9.27 -10.68 5.07
C PHE A 170 10.34 -9.63 4.70
N ASN A 171 10.27 -8.40 5.22
CA ASN A 171 11.26 -7.34 5.01
C ASN A 171 11.51 -6.52 6.29
N PRO A 172 12.18 -7.10 7.31
CA PRO A 172 12.38 -6.46 8.61
C PRO A 172 13.14 -5.12 8.52
N ASP A 173 14.07 -5.02 7.59
CA ASP A 173 14.91 -3.84 7.36
C ASP A 173 14.21 -2.78 6.47
N MET A 174 12.97 -3.05 6.02
CA MET A 174 12.20 -2.20 5.10
C MET A 174 13.01 -1.73 3.87
N ILE A 175 13.82 -2.62 3.30
CA ILE A 175 14.69 -2.31 2.16
C ILE A 175 13.82 -2.16 0.90
N THR A 176 13.63 -0.91 0.46
CA THR A 176 12.80 -0.54 -0.71
C THR A 176 13.17 -1.26 -2.01
N PRO A 177 14.46 -1.50 -2.33
CA PRO A 177 14.85 -2.24 -3.52
C PRO A 177 14.22 -3.63 -3.68
N HIS A 178 13.94 -4.36 -2.59
CA HIS A 178 13.32 -5.69 -2.68
C HIS A 178 11.92 -5.65 -3.31
N PHE A 179 11.19 -4.55 -3.09
CA PHE A 179 9.88 -4.33 -3.67
C PHE A 179 9.96 -3.70 -5.08
N MET A 180 10.83 -2.71 -5.27
CA MET A 180 10.85 -1.93 -6.52
C MET A 180 11.56 -2.61 -7.69
N ILE A 181 12.65 -3.37 -7.44
CA ILE A 181 13.46 -3.94 -8.52
C ILE A 181 12.65 -4.86 -9.45
N PRO A 182 11.84 -5.81 -8.95
CA PRO A 182 11.02 -6.67 -9.81
C PRO A 182 10.06 -5.88 -10.71
N ALA A 183 9.41 -4.84 -10.16
CA ALA A 183 8.51 -3.97 -10.92
C ALA A 183 9.25 -3.20 -12.03
N LEU A 184 10.44 -2.67 -11.72
CA LEU A 184 11.28 -1.95 -12.68
C LEU A 184 11.78 -2.85 -13.81
N ILE A 185 12.13 -4.11 -13.52
CA ILE A 185 12.52 -5.07 -14.57
C ILE A 185 11.38 -5.26 -15.57
N GLY A 186 10.14 -5.47 -15.09
CA GLY A 186 8.97 -5.60 -15.95
C GLY A 186 8.74 -4.37 -16.82
N MET A 187 8.84 -3.18 -16.23
CA MET A 187 8.70 -1.91 -16.95
C MET A 187 9.80 -1.73 -18.02
N ILE A 188 11.06 -2.01 -17.68
CA ILE A 188 12.18 -1.92 -18.62
C ILE A 188 11.97 -2.91 -19.79
N LEU A 189 11.60 -4.15 -19.50
CA LEU A 189 11.31 -5.16 -20.52
C LEU A 189 10.17 -4.72 -21.45
N GLN A 190 9.08 -4.18 -20.90
CA GLN A 190 7.97 -3.66 -21.70
C GLN A 190 8.43 -2.55 -22.65
N PHE A 191 9.22 -1.58 -22.16
CA PHE A 191 9.75 -0.51 -23.00
C PHE A 191 10.67 -1.07 -24.08
N LEU A 192 11.63 -1.92 -23.72
CA LEU A 192 12.57 -2.50 -24.68
C LEU A 192 11.86 -3.27 -25.79
N LEU A 193 10.90 -4.13 -25.43
CA LEU A 193 10.13 -4.90 -26.41
C LEU A 193 9.33 -3.97 -27.33
N THR A 194 8.64 -2.98 -26.77
CA THR A 194 7.84 -2.01 -27.55
C THR A 194 8.73 -1.23 -28.54
N PHE A 195 9.88 -0.74 -28.09
CA PHE A 195 10.81 0.00 -28.93
C PHE A 195 11.43 -0.88 -30.03
N LEU A 196 11.84 -2.10 -29.70
CA LEU A 196 12.39 -3.05 -30.67
C LEU A 196 11.35 -3.41 -31.74
N THR A 197 10.11 -3.69 -31.35
CA THR A 197 9.02 -3.97 -32.30
C THR A 197 8.75 -2.78 -33.21
N ALA A 198 8.67 -1.55 -32.66
CA ALA A 198 8.45 -0.35 -33.46
C ALA A 198 9.57 -0.13 -34.49
N ILE A 199 10.83 -0.22 -34.07
CA ILE A 199 12.00 -0.07 -34.98
C ILE A 199 12.01 -1.20 -36.02
N SER A 200 11.70 -2.43 -35.63
CA SER A 200 11.68 -3.56 -36.56
C SER A 200 10.63 -3.35 -37.66
N ILE A 201 9.43 -2.90 -37.31
CA ILE A 201 8.35 -2.62 -38.28
C ILE A 201 8.76 -1.47 -39.21
N VAL A 202 9.32 -0.39 -38.66
CA VAL A 202 9.79 0.75 -39.47
C VAL A 202 10.90 0.31 -40.42
N ARG A 203 11.86 -0.48 -39.93
CA ARG A 203 12.97 -0.99 -40.75
C ARG A 203 12.48 -1.90 -41.89
N GLU A 204 11.47 -2.73 -41.63
CA GLU A 204 10.84 -3.60 -42.63
C GLU A 204 10.08 -2.78 -43.69
N ARG A 205 9.40 -1.72 -43.25
CA ARG A 205 8.73 -0.75 -44.14
C ARG A 205 9.72 0.00 -45.03
N GLU A 206 10.81 0.51 -44.46
CA GLU A 206 11.84 1.24 -45.22
C GLU A 206 12.59 0.36 -46.22
N ARG A 207 12.76 -0.92 -45.91
CA ARG A 207 13.42 -1.90 -46.79
C ARG A 207 12.51 -2.44 -47.89
N GLY A 208 11.21 -2.13 -47.86
CA GLY A 208 10.23 -2.60 -48.85
C GLY A 208 9.96 -4.11 -48.80
N THR A 209 10.54 -4.84 -47.86
CA THR A 209 10.33 -6.29 -47.70
C THR A 209 8.93 -6.63 -47.23
N MET A 210 8.25 -5.69 -46.56
CA MET A 210 6.83 -5.82 -46.20
C MET A 210 5.90 -5.86 -47.42
N GLU A 211 6.29 -5.22 -48.52
CA GLU A 211 5.52 -5.18 -49.77
C GLU A 211 5.75 -6.43 -50.64
N GLN A 212 6.79 -7.22 -50.36
CA GLN A 212 7.07 -8.49 -51.04
C GLN A 212 6.23 -9.67 -50.53
N LEU A 213 5.49 -9.48 -49.43
CA LEU A 213 4.63 -10.50 -48.80
C LEU A 213 3.15 -10.42 -49.22
N ILE A 214 2.76 -9.39 -49.99
CA ILE A 214 1.40 -9.18 -50.52
C ILE A 214 1.40 -9.55 -52.00
#